data_AF-A0A6M8MQY4-F1
#
_entry.id   AF-A0A6M8MQY4-F1
#
_cell.length_a   1.000
_cell.length_b   1.000
_cell.length_c   1.000
_cell.angle_alpha   90.00
_cell.angle_beta   90.00
_cell.angle_gamma   90.00
#
_symmetry.space_group_name_H-M   'P 1'
#
loop_
_entity.id
_entity.type
_entity.pdbx_description
1 polymer ?
#
loop_
_entity_poly.entity_id
_entity_poly.type
_entity_poly.pdbx_seq_one_letter_code
_entity_poly.pdbx_strand_id
1 'polypeptide(L)'
;MIWKNEDVEDVAKNKFSIQSSIGKYSIQNANINLLKEDFPVGDHAFHTAKEDNPWCIIDLGQNYPIEHIRVYNIKDERYRERAKSLCVEISHNERDWIRVSSELCYWEDNYFVFNAVLSQVYSARYVRLFLNERNYFHLSKVQVFTRKIPGYIISAKPDGFGMKLYSILAGMFLAKKTGLKFLFSWYTPADFANKTEKCLGISFGSVDEVFSSEFISHYYISNSLVEKNHGFFIHSKKRTFEEISYGPYENKWGWYAPGIEGGLLNEWIENISLNDCIVELKKNYDSILFSEKFEYIRRQSTNDAQEYGKFVALHIRGADIVYSEHYKRFALYGFVGDKFFPYEIAVELALYEIKKGNKIIVFGQDISMNTSFVQYISKITNQKNITTIDDFLEKYKLNDFERSFYEMNFMSKAQLIYTPGISKQKSAFSYCSMIISGTNNAISFHDLYSRKDQFNIILRRSQEFETNNKYKSFSYLRLFLLSRDLKYKEKDSIKYIQKAYEYDPENESYVILIVKMLFLMQQYDKAEEYLKETILKDEDRFFKTLFIHYSRVYKNEFQTYIKNANLRYPYISYIAAKICQHENKNYEAFEYCKYSLSIPNGLKMFEVLKIDIKKS
;
A
#
# COMPACT_ATOMS: atom_id res chain seq x y z
N MET A 1 2.60 -15.12 18.81
CA MET A 1 1.66 -15.94 18.00
C MET A 1 0.68 -15.00 17.30
N ILE A 2 0.36 -15.25 16.04
CA ILE A 2 -0.57 -14.40 15.26
C ILE A 2 -2.04 -14.57 15.66
N TRP A 3 -2.42 -15.74 16.19
CA TRP A 3 -3.79 -16.02 16.61
C TRP A 3 -4.16 -15.33 17.92
N LYS A 4 -5.37 -14.76 17.98
CA LYS A 4 -5.96 -14.32 19.25
C LYS A 4 -6.30 -15.52 20.11
N ASN A 5 -6.23 -15.34 21.44
CA ASN A 5 -6.47 -16.43 22.40
C ASN A 5 -7.86 -17.07 22.25
N GLU A 6 -8.87 -16.30 21.84
CA GLU A 6 -10.22 -16.79 21.59
C GLU A 6 -10.32 -17.71 20.35
N ASP A 7 -9.40 -17.58 19.40
CA ASP A 7 -9.37 -18.28 18.12
C ASP A 7 -8.57 -19.58 18.14
N VAL A 8 -7.92 -19.86 19.27
CA VAL A 8 -7.22 -21.11 19.52
C VAL A 8 -7.77 -21.79 20.78
N GLU A 9 -7.52 -23.09 20.87
CA GLU A 9 -7.81 -23.90 22.04
C GLU A 9 -6.53 -24.57 22.51
N ASP A 10 -6.19 -24.43 23.79
CA ASP A 10 -5.14 -25.23 24.41
C ASP A 10 -5.66 -26.65 24.65
N VAL A 11 -5.41 -27.53 23.70
CA VAL A 11 -5.81 -28.93 23.75
C VAL A 11 -4.92 -29.76 24.67
N ALA A 12 -3.89 -29.21 25.31
CA ALA A 12 -3.19 -29.91 26.38
C ALA A 12 -3.75 -29.59 27.78
N LYS A 13 -4.58 -28.55 27.89
CA LYS A 13 -5.12 -28.05 29.16
C LYS A 13 -5.74 -29.17 30.01
N ASN A 14 -5.26 -29.29 31.25
CA ASN A 14 -5.70 -30.27 32.25
C ASN A 14 -5.60 -31.74 31.82
N LYS A 15 -4.73 -32.05 30.86
CA LYS A 15 -4.42 -33.43 30.46
C LYS A 15 -3.23 -33.99 31.26
N PHE A 16 -2.79 -35.19 30.88
CA PHE A 16 -1.71 -35.88 31.57
C PHE A 16 -0.40 -35.82 30.78
N SER A 17 0.69 -35.70 31.51
CA SER A 17 2.04 -35.88 31.00
C SER A 17 2.82 -36.92 31.82
N ILE A 18 3.72 -37.64 31.19
CA ILE A 18 4.68 -38.55 31.84
C ILE A 18 6.10 -38.12 31.50
N GLN A 19 7.07 -38.47 32.35
CA GLN A 19 8.47 -38.11 32.18
C GLN A 19 9.37 -39.35 32.27
N SER A 20 10.57 -39.26 31.69
CA SER A 20 11.55 -40.35 31.62
C SER A 20 12.03 -40.83 33.00
N SER A 21 12.25 -39.90 33.94
CA SER A 21 12.70 -40.21 35.31
C SER A 21 12.25 -39.13 36.30
N ILE A 22 12.26 -39.44 37.59
CA ILE A 22 11.95 -38.49 38.67
C ILE A 22 13.25 -38.00 39.32
N GLY A 23 13.50 -36.70 39.26
CA GLY A 23 14.65 -36.06 39.90
C GLY A 23 14.41 -35.70 41.35
N LYS A 24 15.51 -35.43 42.09
CA LYS A 24 15.48 -35.05 43.51
C LYS A 24 14.60 -33.82 43.81
N TYR A 25 14.46 -32.91 42.84
CA TYR A 25 13.71 -31.65 42.99
C TYR A 25 12.30 -31.72 42.36
N SER A 26 11.83 -32.91 41.99
CA SER A 26 10.48 -33.09 41.45
C SER A 26 9.44 -32.78 42.53
N ILE A 27 8.34 -32.14 42.12
CA ILE A 27 7.24 -31.76 43.01
C ILE A 27 6.07 -32.75 42.86
N GLN A 28 5.18 -32.78 43.84
CA GLN A 28 3.97 -33.59 43.76
C GLN A 28 3.11 -33.18 42.56
N ASN A 29 2.46 -34.17 41.93
CA ASN A 29 1.59 -33.98 40.76
C ASN A 29 2.28 -33.40 39.52
N ALA A 30 3.58 -33.65 39.35
CA ALA A 30 4.35 -33.21 38.18
C ALA A 30 3.73 -33.62 36.83
N ASN A 31 3.01 -34.74 36.80
CA ASN A 31 2.26 -35.27 35.66
C ASN A 31 1.05 -34.43 35.23
N ILE A 32 0.59 -33.48 36.06
CA ILE A 32 -0.58 -32.64 35.80
C ILE A 32 -0.20 -31.16 35.82
N ASN A 33 0.69 -30.76 36.72
CA ASN A 33 1.10 -29.35 36.91
C ASN A 33 1.57 -28.69 35.62
N LEU A 34 2.26 -29.44 34.75
CA LEU A 34 2.80 -28.94 33.49
C LEU A 34 1.74 -28.37 32.55
N LEU A 35 0.51 -28.88 32.65
CA LEU A 35 -0.60 -28.60 31.74
C LEU A 35 -1.78 -27.92 32.44
N LYS A 36 -1.64 -27.62 33.73
CA LYS A 36 -2.69 -27.03 34.55
C LYS A 36 -2.77 -25.52 34.31
N GLU A 37 -3.99 -25.00 34.18
CA GLU A 37 -4.19 -23.58 33.86
C GLU A 37 -3.66 -22.65 34.96
N ASP A 38 -3.92 -23.01 36.23
CA ASP A 38 -3.59 -22.25 37.43
C ASP A 38 -2.17 -22.52 37.97
N PHE A 39 -1.37 -23.37 37.31
CA PHE A 39 0.01 -23.57 37.71
C PHE A 39 0.86 -22.32 37.41
N PRO A 40 1.60 -21.76 38.38
CA PRO A 40 2.37 -20.54 38.19
C PRO A 40 3.44 -20.68 37.10
N VAL A 41 3.38 -19.78 36.11
CA VAL A 41 4.43 -19.69 35.09
C VAL A 41 5.73 -19.22 35.74
N GLY A 42 6.82 -19.93 35.44
CA GLY A 42 8.16 -19.71 35.99
C GLY A 42 8.59 -20.69 37.07
N ASP A 43 7.67 -21.37 37.76
CA ASP A 43 8.02 -22.47 38.68
C ASP A 43 8.16 -23.78 37.89
N HIS A 44 9.05 -24.69 38.30
CA HIS A 44 9.19 -25.96 37.58
C HIS A 44 8.02 -26.90 37.91
N ALA A 45 7.27 -27.29 36.89
CA ALA A 45 6.18 -28.25 37.02
C ALA A 45 6.71 -29.67 37.21
N PHE A 46 7.86 -29.99 36.62
CA PHE A 46 8.51 -31.28 36.75
C PHE A 46 10.04 -31.15 36.74
N HIS A 47 10.72 -32.23 37.10
CA HIS A 47 12.18 -32.30 37.09
C HIS A 47 12.65 -33.76 36.97
N THR A 48 13.46 -34.07 35.97
CA THR A 48 14.05 -35.41 35.76
C THR A 48 15.34 -35.60 36.55
N ALA A 49 15.84 -36.84 36.63
CA ALA A 49 17.24 -37.07 36.99
C ALA A 49 18.17 -36.57 35.85
N LYS A 50 19.48 -36.52 36.12
CA LYS A 50 20.47 -36.26 35.07
C LYS A 50 20.71 -37.54 34.28
N GLU A 51 20.22 -37.58 33.05
CA GLU A 51 20.28 -38.76 32.19
C GLU A 51 20.51 -38.36 30.73
N ASP A 52 20.76 -39.34 29.87
CA ASP A 52 20.91 -39.12 28.43
C ASP A 52 19.52 -38.99 27.79
N ASN A 53 19.30 -37.91 27.04
CA ASN A 53 18.05 -37.61 26.34
C ASN A 53 16.78 -37.64 27.23
N PRO A 54 16.75 -36.91 28.35
CA PRO A 54 15.57 -36.84 29.22
C PRO A 54 14.36 -36.28 28.45
N TRP A 55 13.16 -36.80 28.75
CA TRP A 55 11.96 -36.47 27.99
C TRP A 55 10.71 -36.35 28.86
N CYS A 56 9.70 -35.69 28.29
CA CYS A 56 8.32 -35.61 28.77
C CYS A 56 7.36 -35.86 27.60
N ILE A 57 6.38 -36.75 27.78
CA ILE A 57 5.33 -37.05 26.79
C ILE A 57 4.01 -36.55 27.33
N ILE A 58 3.27 -35.82 26.50
CA ILE A 58 1.93 -35.31 26.75
C ILE A 58 0.94 -36.13 25.93
N ASP A 59 -0.06 -36.73 26.57
CA ASP A 59 -1.18 -37.38 25.87
C ASP A 59 -2.36 -36.40 25.74
N LEU A 60 -2.69 -36.02 24.51
CA LEU A 60 -3.82 -35.17 24.20
C LEU A 60 -5.15 -35.95 24.26
N GLY A 61 -5.15 -37.26 24.48
CA GLY A 61 -6.33 -38.14 24.57
C GLY A 61 -6.96 -38.50 23.23
N GLN A 62 -6.83 -37.63 22.22
CA GLN A 62 -7.23 -37.87 20.83
C GLN A 62 -6.31 -37.10 19.88
N ASN A 63 -6.48 -37.33 18.58
CA ASN A 63 -5.74 -36.61 17.55
C ASN A 63 -6.29 -35.19 17.36
N TYR A 64 -5.40 -34.20 17.35
CA TYR A 64 -5.70 -32.81 17.02
C TYR A 64 -4.78 -32.30 15.92
N PRO A 65 -5.27 -31.49 14.96
CA PRO A 65 -4.40 -30.71 14.09
C PRO A 65 -3.68 -29.66 14.92
N ILE A 66 -2.36 -29.72 15.00
CA ILE A 66 -1.56 -28.90 15.90
C ILE A 66 -1.20 -27.58 15.22
N GLU A 67 -1.65 -26.47 15.79
CA GLU A 67 -1.29 -25.13 15.33
C GLU A 67 0.07 -24.71 15.87
N HIS A 68 0.25 -24.84 17.19
CA HIS A 68 1.39 -24.28 17.88
C HIS A 68 1.64 -25.00 19.20
N ILE A 69 2.90 -25.27 19.54
CA ILE A 69 3.30 -25.77 20.85
C ILE A 69 4.10 -24.67 21.53
N ARG A 70 3.63 -24.20 22.69
CA ARG A 70 4.33 -23.20 23.51
C ARG A 70 4.83 -23.87 24.79
N VAL A 71 6.10 -23.68 25.08
CA VAL A 71 6.75 -24.21 26.27
C VAL A 71 7.35 -23.07 27.05
N TYR A 72 7.01 -22.98 28.33
CA TYR A 72 7.60 -22.04 29.27
C TYR A 72 8.68 -22.76 30.08
N ASN A 73 9.87 -22.18 30.09
CA ASN A 73 10.98 -22.59 30.94
C ASN A 73 10.79 -21.99 32.35
N ILE A 74 11.73 -22.29 33.24
CA ILE A 74 11.71 -21.78 34.61
C ILE A 74 12.19 -20.33 34.67
N LYS A 75 11.76 -19.60 35.70
CA LYS A 75 12.09 -18.18 35.89
C LYS A 75 13.56 -17.93 36.23
N ASP A 76 14.24 -18.89 36.85
CA ASP A 76 15.65 -18.75 37.24
C ASP A 76 16.56 -18.81 36.02
N GLU A 77 17.07 -17.64 35.60
CA GLU A 77 17.90 -17.46 34.42
C GLU A 77 19.15 -18.34 34.40
N ARG A 78 19.71 -18.65 35.57
CA ARG A 78 20.96 -19.45 35.70
C ARG A 78 20.80 -20.88 35.16
N TYR A 79 19.57 -21.36 35.05
CA TYR A 79 19.28 -22.73 34.67
C TYR A 79 18.49 -22.86 33.36
N ARG A 80 18.08 -21.75 32.73
CA ARG A 80 17.28 -21.78 31.48
C ARG A 80 18.04 -22.44 30.33
N GLU A 81 19.35 -22.21 30.23
CA GLU A 81 20.25 -22.81 29.25
C GLU A 81 20.22 -24.35 29.23
N ARG A 82 19.76 -25.01 30.30
CA ARG A 82 19.60 -26.48 30.31
C ARG A 82 18.56 -26.96 29.31
N ALA A 83 17.62 -26.12 28.91
CA ALA A 83 16.63 -26.45 27.89
C ALA A 83 17.08 -26.11 26.47
N LYS A 84 18.29 -25.57 26.26
CA LYS A 84 18.81 -25.14 24.95
C LYS A 84 18.63 -26.18 23.84
N SER A 85 18.85 -27.46 24.15
CA SER A 85 18.78 -28.57 23.20
C SER A 85 17.38 -29.16 23.04
N LEU A 86 16.35 -28.47 23.54
CA LEU A 86 14.95 -28.90 23.48
C LEU A 86 14.51 -29.18 22.04
N CYS A 87 13.94 -30.35 21.87
CA CYS A 87 13.37 -30.85 20.64
C CYS A 87 11.93 -31.28 20.86
N VAL A 88 11.15 -31.23 19.78
CA VAL A 88 9.74 -31.64 19.77
C VAL A 88 9.55 -32.79 18.78
N GLU A 89 8.90 -33.84 19.24
CA GLU A 89 8.39 -34.93 18.43
C GLU A 89 6.87 -35.02 18.61
N ILE A 90 6.18 -35.41 17.55
CA ILE A 90 4.72 -35.62 17.56
C ILE A 90 4.37 -37.01 17.03
N SER A 91 3.30 -37.60 17.55
CA SER A 91 2.86 -38.94 17.15
C SER A 91 1.34 -39.10 17.23
N HIS A 92 0.80 -39.97 16.37
CA HIS A 92 -0.59 -40.42 16.42
C HIS A 92 -0.81 -41.59 17.39
N ASN A 93 0.23 -42.41 17.61
CA ASN A 93 0.09 -43.75 18.20
C ASN A 93 1.18 -44.09 19.25
N GLU A 94 2.04 -43.13 19.60
CA GLU A 94 3.17 -43.26 20.54
C GLU A 94 4.32 -44.16 20.04
N ARG A 95 4.22 -44.71 18.82
CA ARG A 95 5.22 -45.61 18.21
C ARG A 95 5.98 -44.91 17.11
N ASP A 96 5.24 -44.30 16.19
CA ASP A 96 5.78 -43.59 15.04
C ASP A 96 5.89 -42.10 15.38
N TRP A 97 7.12 -41.61 15.49
CA TRP A 97 7.41 -40.24 15.90
C TRP A 97 7.95 -39.43 14.72
N ILE A 98 7.39 -38.24 14.55
CA ILE A 98 7.86 -37.26 13.58
C ILE A 98 8.51 -36.13 14.36
N ARG A 99 9.80 -35.89 14.11
CA ARG A 99 10.52 -34.76 14.68
C ARG A 99 10.10 -33.48 14.00
N VAL A 100 9.69 -32.48 14.78
CA VAL A 100 9.40 -31.14 14.28
C VAL A 100 10.72 -30.50 13.85
N SER A 101 10.76 -29.95 12.64
CA SER A 101 11.94 -29.26 12.11
C SER A 101 12.36 -28.11 13.03
N SER A 102 13.67 -27.97 13.26
CA SER A 102 14.23 -26.85 14.02
C SER A 102 13.92 -25.49 13.40
N GLU A 103 13.66 -25.43 12.09
CA GLU A 103 13.28 -24.19 11.38
C GLU A 103 11.89 -23.68 11.81
N LEU A 104 11.04 -24.55 12.36
CA LEU A 104 9.71 -24.20 12.88
C LEU A 104 9.77 -23.85 14.37
N CYS A 105 10.95 -23.94 14.99
CA CYS A 105 11.16 -23.80 16.42
C CYS A 105 12.05 -22.59 16.72
N TYR A 106 11.70 -21.82 17.74
CA TYR A 106 12.52 -20.69 18.15
C TYR A 106 12.31 -20.35 19.63
N TRP A 107 13.30 -19.69 20.21
CA TRP A 107 13.28 -19.21 21.59
C TRP A 107 13.06 -17.69 21.65
N GLU A 108 12.31 -17.25 22.65
CA GLU A 108 12.12 -15.85 23.04
C GLU A 108 12.62 -15.65 24.49
N ASP A 109 12.86 -14.40 24.88
CA ASP A 109 13.12 -13.98 26.27
C ASP A 109 14.25 -14.74 26.98
N ASN A 110 15.40 -14.88 26.33
CA ASN A 110 16.58 -15.58 26.86
C ASN A 110 16.26 -17.02 27.32
N TYR A 111 15.82 -17.85 26.36
CA TYR A 111 15.41 -19.24 26.57
C TYR A 111 14.26 -19.41 27.58
N PHE A 112 13.43 -18.40 27.75
CA PHE A 112 12.27 -18.49 28.66
C PHE A 112 11.05 -19.09 27.96
N VAL A 113 10.79 -18.70 26.71
CA VAL A 113 9.66 -19.24 25.94
C VAL A 113 10.19 -19.93 24.70
N PHE A 114 9.85 -21.21 24.54
CA PHE A 114 10.08 -21.95 23.31
C PHE A 114 8.76 -22.09 22.55
N ASN A 115 8.82 -21.80 21.25
CA ASN A 115 7.67 -21.87 20.36
C ASN A 115 7.99 -22.84 19.22
N ALA A 116 7.08 -23.77 18.94
CA ALA A 116 7.08 -24.57 17.72
C ALA A 116 5.78 -24.29 16.93
N VAL A 117 5.91 -23.81 15.69
CA VAL A 117 4.78 -23.35 14.86
C VAL A 117 4.49 -24.38 13.77
N LEU A 118 3.43 -25.18 13.94
CA LEU A 118 3.09 -26.30 13.04
C LEU A 118 1.99 -25.95 12.03
N SER A 119 1.24 -24.86 12.24
CA SER A 119 0.24 -24.34 11.28
C SER A 119 -0.81 -25.36 10.84
N GLN A 120 -1.20 -26.30 11.72
CA GLN A 120 -2.11 -27.41 11.46
C GLN A 120 -1.72 -28.33 10.29
N VAL A 121 -0.45 -28.30 9.86
CA VAL A 121 0.06 -29.22 8.83
C VAL A 121 0.11 -30.66 9.34
N TYR A 122 0.35 -30.82 10.65
CA TYR A 122 0.42 -32.12 11.30
C TYR A 122 -0.69 -32.28 12.32
N SER A 123 -1.26 -33.48 12.39
CA SER A 123 -2.13 -33.88 13.47
C SER A 123 -1.37 -34.80 14.43
N ALA A 124 -1.66 -34.74 15.72
CA ALA A 124 -1.01 -35.58 16.73
C ALA A 124 -1.94 -35.84 17.92
N ARG A 125 -1.76 -37.00 18.55
CA ARG A 125 -2.29 -37.30 19.89
C ARG A 125 -1.21 -37.15 20.96
N TYR A 126 0.03 -37.48 20.65
CA TYR A 126 1.14 -37.42 21.60
C TYR A 126 2.14 -36.35 21.19
N VAL A 127 2.59 -35.56 22.16
CA VAL A 127 3.66 -34.58 22.01
C VAL A 127 4.79 -34.96 22.95
N ARG A 128 5.97 -35.27 22.41
CA ARG A 128 7.18 -35.53 23.17
C ARG A 128 8.11 -34.33 23.12
N LEU A 129 8.49 -33.86 24.29
CA LEU A 129 9.53 -32.86 24.49
C LEU A 129 10.75 -33.58 25.04
N PHE A 130 11.94 -33.34 24.49
CA PHE A 130 13.15 -33.97 24.99
C PHE A 130 14.37 -33.09 24.77
N LEU A 131 15.41 -33.30 25.57
CA LEU A 131 16.72 -32.67 25.38
C LEU A 131 17.60 -33.59 24.53
N ASN A 132 18.23 -33.07 23.48
CA ASN A 132 19.16 -33.86 22.67
C ASN A 132 20.58 -33.86 23.24
N GLU A 133 20.69 -34.11 24.55
CA GLU A 133 21.94 -34.13 25.31
C GLU A 133 21.77 -34.86 26.66
N ARG A 134 22.86 -35.00 27.43
CA ARG A 134 22.82 -35.49 28.82
C ARG A 134 22.61 -34.34 29.80
N ASN A 135 21.40 -34.15 30.31
CA ASN A 135 21.10 -33.05 31.25
C ASN A 135 19.97 -33.38 32.22
N TYR A 136 19.63 -32.41 33.08
CA TYR A 136 18.36 -32.37 33.79
C TYR A 136 17.30 -31.72 32.91
N PHE A 137 16.11 -32.30 32.85
CA PHE A 137 14.99 -31.70 32.14
C PHE A 137 13.92 -31.21 33.11
N HIS A 138 13.60 -29.93 33.00
CA HIS A 138 12.60 -29.27 33.81
C HIS A 138 11.97 -28.15 32.99
N LEU A 139 10.65 -28.06 33.03
CA LEU A 139 9.88 -26.99 32.38
C LEU A 139 8.84 -26.47 33.35
N SER A 140 8.33 -25.28 33.07
CA SER A 140 7.29 -24.67 33.87
C SER A 140 5.88 -25.00 33.36
N LYS A 141 5.65 -24.83 32.06
CA LYS A 141 4.31 -25.01 31.48
C LYS A 141 4.40 -25.41 30.02
N VAL A 142 3.48 -26.24 29.55
CA VAL A 142 3.33 -26.55 28.13
C VAL A 142 1.89 -26.32 27.72
N GLN A 143 1.74 -25.68 26.57
CA GLN A 143 0.46 -25.45 25.93
C GLN A 143 0.53 -25.97 24.49
N VAL A 144 -0.51 -26.69 24.08
CA VAL A 144 -0.60 -27.24 22.73
C VAL A 144 -1.87 -26.70 22.12
N PHE A 145 -1.74 -25.84 21.11
CA PHE A 145 -2.86 -25.12 20.54
C PHE A 145 -3.37 -25.79 19.25
N THR A 146 -4.68 -25.80 19.07
CA THR A 146 -5.35 -25.97 17.77
C THR A 146 -6.18 -24.75 17.44
N ARG A 147 -6.38 -24.43 16.15
CA ARG A 147 -7.25 -23.33 15.71
C ARG A 147 -8.72 -23.74 15.75
N LYS A 148 -9.57 -22.80 16.16
CA LYS A 148 -11.04 -22.92 16.12
C LYS A 148 -11.65 -22.37 14.84
N ILE A 149 -10.87 -21.63 14.05
CA ILE A 149 -11.30 -20.97 12.82
C ILE A 149 -10.41 -21.39 11.64
N PRO A 150 -10.90 -21.30 10.38
CA PRO A 150 -10.11 -21.68 9.21
C PRO A 150 -8.89 -20.77 8.98
N GLY A 151 -8.97 -19.51 9.40
CA GLY A 151 -7.93 -18.52 9.18
C GLY A 151 -8.41 -17.07 9.29
N TYR A 152 -7.53 -16.14 8.95
CA TYR A 152 -7.80 -14.71 8.92
C TYR A 152 -7.81 -14.12 7.51
N ILE A 153 -8.53 -13.01 7.37
CA ILE A 153 -8.32 -12.01 6.34
C ILE A 153 -7.83 -10.75 7.02
N ILE A 154 -6.59 -10.34 6.73
CA ILE A 154 -5.92 -9.24 7.43
C ILE A 154 -5.73 -8.04 6.50
N SER A 155 -6.28 -6.88 6.88
CA SER A 155 -5.92 -5.62 6.23
C SER A 155 -4.62 -5.08 6.82
N ALA A 156 -3.55 -5.04 6.03
CA ALA A 156 -2.23 -4.56 6.42
C ALA A 156 -1.69 -3.47 5.47
N LYS A 157 -2.62 -2.65 4.96
CA LYS A 157 -2.39 -1.73 3.84
C LYS A 157 -1.51 -0.54 4.26
N PRO A 158 -0.36 -0.28 3.59
CA PRO A 158 0.56 0.80 3.94
C PRO A 158 0.20 2.17 3.31
N ASP A 159 -0.98 2.28 2.69
CA ASP A 159 -1.38 3.41 1.86
C ASP A 159 -2.18 4.50 2.62
N GLY A 160 -2.64 5.50 1.86
CA GLY A 160 -3.60 6.53 2.30
C GLY A 160 -4.89 5.99 2.91
N PHE A 161 -5.60 6.84 3.66
CA PHE A 161 -6.82 6.46 4.39
C PHE A 161 -7.88 5.75 3.52
N GLY A 162 -8.18 6.28 2.33
CA GLY A 162 -9.17 5.64 1.44
C GLY A 162 -8.77 4.22 1.03
N MET A 163 -7.49 3.95 0.82
CA MET A 163 -7.01 2.60 0.49
C MET A 163 -7.15 1.64 1.67
N LYS A 164 -6.80 2.09 2.88
CA LYS A 164 -6.97 1.34 4.11
C LYS A 164 -8.42 1.05 4.41
N LEU A 165 -9.28 2.08 4.32
CA LEU A 165 -10.71 1.95 4.56
C LEU A 165 -11.30 0.91 3.61
N TYR A 166 -11.05 1.02 2.30
CA TYR A 166 -11.51 0.00 1.35
C TYR A 166 -11.03 -1.41 1.73
N SER A 167 -9.75 -1.55 2.08
CA SER A 167 -9.17 -2.85 2.45
C SER A 167 -9.82 -3.44 3.71
N ILE A 168 -10.16 -2.60 4.70
CA ILE A 168 -10.94 -3.00 5.89
C ILE A 168 -12.33 -3.46 5.47
N LEU A 169 -13.06 -2.65 4.71
CA LEU A 169 -14.44 -2.97 4.28
C LEU A 169 -14.50 -4.26 3.46
N ALA A 170 -13.56 -4.42 2.53
CA ALA A 170 -13.44 -5.62 1.71
C ALA A 170 -13.05 -6.84 2.56
N GLY A 171 -12.09 -6.70 3.47
CA GLY A 171 -11.69 -7.77 4.37
C GLY A 171 -12.83 -8.26 5.27
N MET A 172 -13.61 -7.34 5.84
CA MET A 172 -14.81 -7.65 6.62
C MET A 172 -15.85 -8.41 5.78
N PHE A 173 -16.06 -7.99 4.53
CA PHE A 173 -17.01 -8.64 3.64
C PHE A 173 -16.58 -10.07 3.30
N LEU A 174 -15.31 -10.25 2.95
CA LEU A 174 -14.77 -11.56 2.62
C LEU A 174 -14.81 -12.50 3.82
N ALA A 175 -14.46 -12.02 5.01
CA ALA A 175 -14.52 -12.79 6.25
C ALA A 175 -15.94 -13.33 6.50
N LYS A 176 -16.95 -12.45 6.40
CA LYS A 176 -18.36 -12.80 6.53
C LYS A 176 -18.83 -13.87 5.52
N LYS A 177 -18.29 -13.86 4.31
CA LYS A 177 -18.67 -14.79 3.23
C LYS A 177 -17.92 -16.13 3.26
N THR A 178 -16.81 -16.21 3.97
CA THR A 178 -15.89 -17.36 3.92
C THR A 178 -15.74 -18.09 5.24
N GLY A 179 -16.25 -17.53 6.35
CA GLY A 179 -16.05 -18.08 7.69
C GLY A 179 -14.66 -17.82 8.27
N LEU A 180 -13.76 -17.18 7.51
CA LEU A 180 -12.51 -16.61 8.04
C LEU A 180 -12.84 -15.43 8.95
N LYS A 181 -12.01 -15.14 9.95
CA LYS A 181 -12.15 -13.91 10.76
C LYS A 181 -11.43 -12.74 10.12
N PHE A 182 -11.95 -11.53 10.30
CA PHE A 182 -11.29 -10.31 9.85
C PHE A 182 -10.40 -9.73 10.96
N LEU A 183 -9.22 -9.24 10.59
CA LEU A 183 -8.37 -8.40 11.45
C LEU A 183 -7.77 -7.25 10.63
N PHE A 184 -7.24 -6.22 11.29
CA PHE A 184 -6.48 -5.16 10.64
C PHE A 184 -5.29 -4.71 11.47
N SER A 185 -4.20 -4.36 10.80
CA SER A 185 -3.09 -3.62 11.38
C SER A 185 -3.13 -2.16 10.91
N TRP A 186 -2.51 -1.26 11.68
CA TRP A 186 -2.61 0.18 11.47
C TRP A 186 -1.22 0.80 11.40
N TYR A 187 -0.62 0.77 10.22
CA TYR A 187 0.68 1.41 9.99
C TYR A 187 0.51 2.87 9.66
N THR A 188 1.25 3.75 10.32
CA THR A 188 1.43 5.12 9.82
C THR A 188 2.49 5.09 8.73
N PRO A 189 2.18 5.49 7.48
CA PRO A 189 3.17 5.56 6.42
C PRO A 189 4.23 6.62 6.78
N ALA A 190 5.51 6.23 6.77
CA ALA A 190 6.61 7.13 7.11
C ALA A 190 6.83 8.24 6.05
N ASP A 191 6.42 8.00 4.79
CA ASP A 191 6.94 8.72 3.63
C ASP A 191 5.94 9.60 2.86
N PHE A 192 4.72 9.81 3.39
CA PHE A 192 3.71 10.65 2.70
C PHE A 192 3.50 12.03 3.36
N ALA A 193 4.44 12.47 4.19
CA ALA A 193 4.47 13.78 4.81
C ALA A 193 4.85 14.89 3.81
N ASN A 194 4.17 14.99 2.67
CA ASN A 194 4.29 16.14 1.77
C ASN A 194 3.19 17.16 2.09
N LYS A 195 3.13 17.63 3.34
CA LYS A 195 2.47 18.92 3.58
C LYS A 195 3.39 19.98 3.01
N THR A 196 3.17 20.37 1.77
CA THR A 196 3.70 21.65 1.28
C THR A 196 2.77 22.74 1.78
N GLU A 197 3.26 23.99 1.91
CA GLU A 197 2.41 25.14 2.31
C GLU A 197 1.14 25.31 1.46
N LYS A 198 1.08 24.66 0.28
CA LYS A 198 0.05 24.83 -0.74
C LYS A 198 -0.91 23.64 -0.88
N CYS A 199 -0.69 22.52 -0.18
CA CYS A 199 -1.48 21.30 -0.34
C CYS A 199 -1.80 20.66 1.01
N LEU A 200 -3.05 20.20 1.18
CA LEU A 200 -3.42 19.36 2.31
C LEU A 200 -2.56 18.08 2.31
N GLY A 201 -1.87 17.85 3.43
CA GLY A 201 -0.98 16.71 3.59
C GLY A 201 -1.75 15.42 3.86
N ILE A 202 -1.08 14.28 3.70
CA ILE A 202 -1.59 13.00 4.14
C ILE A 202 -1.22 12.85 5.62
N SER A 203 -2.15 13.20 6.51
CA SER A 203 -2.02 12.94 7.96
C SER A 203 -2.79 11.68 8.35
N PHE A 204 -2.39 11.04 9.44
CA PHE A 204 -3.06 9.87 10.00
C PHE A 204 -3.17 10.01 11.51
N GLY A 205 -4.37 9.75 12.03
CA GLY A 205 -4.56 9.55 13.47
C GLY A 205 -4.03 8.19 13.92
N SER A 206 -3.70 8.09 15.21
CA SER A 206 -3.41 6.80 15.85
C SER A 206 -4.65 5.89 15.83
N VAL A 207 -4.46 4.59 16.02
CA VAL A 207 -5.58 3.63 15.93
C VAL A 207 -6.69 3.94 16.95
N ASP A 208 -6.32 4.36 18.15
CA ASP A 208 -7.18 4.77 19.26
C ASP A 208 -7.84 6.14 19.06
N GLU A 209 -7.25 7.03 18.25
CA GLU A 209 -7.92 8.26 17.84
C GLU A 209 -9.07 7.98 16.87
N VAL A 210 -8.92 6.99 15.98
CA VAL A 210 -9.89 6.71 14.90
C VAL A 210 -11.02 5.78 15.36
N PHE A 211 -10.67 4.70 16.05
CA PHE A 211 -11.60 3.61 16.36
C PHE A 211 -11.91 3.55 17.86
N SER A 212 -13.09 3.06 18.20
CA SER A 212 -13.44 2.78 19.59
C SER A 212 -12.58 1.66 20.18
N SER A 213 -12.43 1.64 21.50
CA SER A 213 -11.72 0.56 22.22
C SER A 213 -12.34 -0.81 21.93
N GLU A 214 -13.66 -0.88 21.78
CA GLU A 214 -14.39 -2.10 21.41
C GLU A 214 -14.00 -2.58 20.00
N PHE A 215 -13.95 -1.70 19.00
CA PHE A 215 -13.53 -2.10 17.66
C PHE A 215 -12.09 -2.61 17.64
N ILE A 216 -11.21 -1.94 18.39
CA ILE A 216 -9.79 -2.30 18.51
C ILE A 216 -9.65 -3.67 19.16
N SER A 217 -10.32 -3.94 20.28
CA SER A 217 -10.21 -5.24 20.95
C SER A 217 -10.62 -6.40 20.05
N HIS A 218 -11.68 -6.21 19.23
CA HIS A 218 -12.19 -7.24 18.34
C HIS A 218 -11.34 -7.42 17.07
N TYR A 219 -10.88 -6.34 16.44
CA TYR A 219 -10.34 -6.43 15.07
C TYR A 219 -8.87 -6.03 14.92
N TYR A 220 -8.28 -5.30 15.87
CA TYR A 220 -6.90 -4.87 15.73
C TYR A 220 -5.92 -6.04 15.97
N ILE A 221 -4.84 -6.05 15.17
CA ILE A 221 -3.65 -6.89 15.38
C ILE A 221 -2.39 -6.03 15.36
N SER A 222 -1.44 -6.35 16.24
CA SER A 222 -0.17 -5.61 16.35
C SER A 222 0.60 -5.60 15.03
N ASN A 223 1.14 -4.43 14.70
CA ASN A 223 2.01 -4.21 13.55
C ASN A 223 3.29 -5.07 13.58
N SER A 224 3.68 -5.62 14.73
CA SER A 224 4.84 -6.53 14.86
C SER A 224 4.56 -7.98 14.45
N LEU A 225 3.28 -8.37 14.35
CA LEU A 225 2.87 -9.75 14.04
C LEU A 225 2.56 -9.95 12.55
N VAL A 226 2.46 -8.87 11.79
CA VAL A 226 2.02 -8.87 10.39
C VAL A 226 2.89 -7.89 9.62
N GLU A 227 3.19 -8.19 8.37
CA GLU A 227 3.93 -7.29 7.49
C GLU A 227 2.99 -6.39 6.69
N LYS A 228 3.49 -5.23 6.29
CA LYS A 228 2.77 -4.35 5.35
C LYS A 228 2.54 -5.08 4.03
N ASN A 229 1.31 -5.09 3.53
CA ASN A 229 0.99 -5.76 2.27
C ASN A 229 -0.17 -5.04 1.54
N HIS A 230 -0.09 -4.97 0.21
CA HIS A 230 -1.12 -4.33 -0.61
C HIS A 230 -2.31 -5.23 -0.96
N GLY A 231 -2.24 -6.53 -0.66
CA GLY A 231 -3.31 -7.51 -0.90
C GLY A 231 -3.40 -7.99 -2.34
N PHE A 232 -2.30 -7.97 -3.11
CA PHE A 232 -2.36 -8.30 -4.54
C PHE A 232 -2.62 -9.78 -4.83
N PHE A 233 -2.19 -10.68 -3.94
CA PHE A 233 -2.25 -12.12 -4.20
C PHE A 233 -3.69 -12.67 -4.16
N ILE A 234 -4.55 -12.15 -3.29
CA ILE A 234 -5.95 -12.60 -3.19
C ILE A 234 -6.74 -12.30 -4.48
N HIS A 235 -6.44 -11.19 -5.17
CA HIS A 235 -7.11 -10.78 -6.41
C HIS A 235 -6.23 -10.98 -7.67
N SER A 236 -5.21 -11.85 -7.59
CA SER A 236 -4.31 -12.15 -8.71
C SER A 236 -4.99 -12.92 -9.85
N LYS A 237 -6.09 -13.60 -9.55
CA LYS A 237 -6.95 -14.32 -10.49
C LYS A 237 -8.42 -14.15 -10.09
N LYS A 238 -9.34 -14.57 -10.96
CA LYS A 238 -10.74 -14.73 -10.56
C LYS A 238 -10.87 -15.86 -9.53
N ARG A 239 -11.76 -15.69 -8.55
CA ARG A 239 -11.97 -16.64 -7.44
C ARG A 239 -13.43 -16.82 -7.06
N THR A 240 -13.73 -17.95 -6.46
CA THR A 240 -14.98 -18.17 -5.70
C THR A 240 -14.76 -17.92 -4.21
N PHE A 241 -15.84 -17.73 -3.44
CA PHE A 241 -15.73 -17.68 -1.97
C PHE A 241 -15.19 -18.98 -1.38
N GLU A 242 -15.49 -20.12 -2.00
CA GLU A 242 -15.01 -21.43 -1.55
C GLU A 242 -13.48 -21.54 -1.64
N GLU A 243 -12.89 -21.12 -2.76
CA GLU A 243 -11.42 -21.07 -2.91
C GLU A 243 -10.76 -20.16 -1.86
N ILE A 244 -11.40 -19.05 -1.50
CA ILE A 244 -10.89 -18.15 -0.46
C ILE A 244 -11.01 -18.82 0.92
N SER A 245 -12.08 -19.58 1.16
CA SER A 245 -12.39 -20.21 2.46
C SER A 245 -11.46 -21.36 2.83
N TYR A 246 -10.95 -22.10 1.83
CA TYR A 246 -10.14 -23.31 2.08
C TYR A 246 -8.70 -23.22 1.54
N GLY A 247 -8.38 -22.18 0.76
CA GLY A 247 -7.04 -21.98 0.23
C GLY A 247 -6.76 -22.76 -1.07
N PRO A 248 -5.48 -22.99 -1.44
CA PRO A 248 -4.28 -22.68 -0.65
C PRO A 248 -4.14 -21.17 -0.38
N TYR A 249 -3.80 -20.84 0.86
CA TYR A 249 -3.64 -19.46 1.32
C TYR A 249 -2.29 -18.85 0.92
N GLU A 250 -2.25 -17.52 0.87
CA GLU A 250 -1.00 -16.75 0.75
C GLU A 250 -0.07 -17.00 1.94
N ASN A 251 -0.64 -17.06 3.15
CA ASN A 251 0.07 -17.28 4.39
C ASN A 251 -0.55 -18.46 5.15
N LYS A 252 0.22 -19.10 6.03
CA LYS A 252 -0.29 -20.18 6.90
C LYS A 252 -1.52 -19.77 7.74
N TRP A 253 -1.62 -18.48 8.05
CA TRP A 253 -2.72 -17.89 8.79
C TRP A 253 -3.87 -17.38 7.92
N GLY A 254 -3.74 -17.31 6.59
CA GLY A 254 -4.79 -16.86 5.68
C GLY A 254 -4.33 -15.84 4.63
N TRP A 255 -5.15 -14.81 4.39
CA TRP A 255 -4.99 -13.87 3.28
C TRP A 255 -4.79 -12.43 3.71
N TYR A 256 -4.03 -11.66 2.94
CA TYR A 256 -4.13 -10.21 3.00
C TYR A 256 -5.39 -9.71 2.28
N ALA A 257 -6.07 -8.73 2.89
CA ALA A 257 -7.25 -8.09 2.34
C ALA A 257 -6.89 -7.23 1.11
N PRO A 258 -7.73 -7.21 0.06
CA PRO A 258 -7.44 -6.53 -1.20
C PRO A 258 -7.46 -5.00 -1.05
N GLY A 259 -6.78 -4.30 -1.95
CA GLY A 259 -6.98 -2.87 -2.19
C GLY A 259 -7.87 -2.60 -3.41
N ILE A 260 -8.31 -1.34 -3.58
CA ILE A 260 -9.13 -0.95 -4.74
C ILE A 260 -8.36 -1.03 -6.07
N GLU A 261 -7.02 -1.14 -6.03
CA GLU A 261 -6.22 -1.38 -7.24
C GLU A 261 -6.48 -2.76 -7.85
N GLY A 262 -7.08 -3.68 -7.09
CA GLY A 262 -7.60 -4.95 -7.63
C GLY A 262 -8.89 -4.79 -8.44
N GLY A 263 -9.55 -3.63 -8.36
CA GLY A 263 -10.95 -3.42 -8.73
C GLY A 263 -11.88 -3.67 -7.53
N LEU A 264 -13.17 -3.41 -7.73
CA LEU A 264 -14.20 -3.86 -6.77
C LEU A 264 -14.28 -5.39 -6.74
N LEU A 265 -14.84 -5.94 -5.66
CA LEU A 265 -14.85 -7.40 -5.47
C LEU A 265 -15.56 -8.14 -6.60
N ASN A 266 -16.59 -7.56 -7.21
CA ASN A 266 -17.30 -8.16 -8.35
C ASN A 266 -16.46 -8.27 -9.64
N GLU A 267 -15.32 -7.58 -9.73
CA GLU A 267 -14.44 -7.69 -10.90
C GLU A 267 -13.62 -8.98 -10.90
N TRP A 268 -13.42 -9.59 -9.72
CA TRP A 268 -12.57 -10.77 -9.57
C TRP A 268 -13.17 -11.88 -8.70
N ILE A 269 -14.29 -11.65 -8.01
CA ILE A 269 -15.06 -12.70 -7.34
C ILE A 269 -16.24 -13.08 -8.21
N GLU A 270 -16.43 -14.39 -8.38
CA GLU A 270 -17.55 -14.93 -9.16
C GLU A 270 -18.89 -14.79 -8.42
N ASN A 271 -19.98 -14.69 -9.18
CA ASN A 271 -21.35 -14.72 -8.68
C ASN A 271 -21.70 -13.62 -7.66
N ILE A 272 -21.10 -12.43 -7.78
CA ILE A 272 -21.50 -11.22 -7.06
C ILE A 272 -21.70 -10.06 -8.04
N SER A 273 -22.82 -9.35 -7.91
CA SER A 273 -23.08 -8.16 -8.72
C SER A 273 -22.35 -6.93 -8.16
N LEU A 274 -22.13 -5.92 -9.00
CA LEU A 274 -21.58 -4.63 -8.57
C LEU A 274 -22.43 -3.97 -7.46
N ASN A 275 -23.75 -4.01 -7.62
CA ASN A 275 -24.66 -3.39 -6.66
C ASN A 275 -24.64 -4.12 -5.31
N ASP A 276 -24.65 -5.46 -5.31
CA ASP A 276 -24.56 -6.24 -4.07
C ASP A 276 -23.23 -5.99 -3.35
N CYS A 277 -22.13 -5.89 -4.11
CA CYS A 277 -20.82 -5.55 -3.58
C CYS A 277 -20.86 -4.17 -2.87
N ILE A 278 -21.37 -3.13 -3.54
CA ILE A 278 -21.43 -1.79 -2.95
C ILE A 278 -22.32 -1.76 -1.70
N VAL A 279 -23.49 -2.41 -1.73
CA VAL A 279 -24.42 -2.46 -0.61
C VAL A 279 -23.82 -3.17 0.60
N GLU A 280 -23.13 -4.30 0.41
CA GLU A 280 -22.50 -5.02 1.53
C GLU A 280 -21.27 -4.27 2.07
N LEU A 281 -20.47 -3.63 1.22
CA LEU A 281 -19.37 -2.76 1.68
C LEU A 281 -19.89 -1.57 2.48
N LYS A 282 -21.01 -0.95 2.07
CA LYS A 282 -21.69 0.08 2.87
C LYS A 282 -22.10 -0.45 4.25
N LYS A 283 -22.74 -1.62 4.31
CA LYS A 283 -23.14 -2.23 5.59
C LYS A 283 -21.94 -2.44 6.51
N ASN A 284 -20.80 -2.86 5.96
CA ASN A 284 -19.57 -2.98 6.74
C ASN A 284 -19.09 -1.63 7.24
N TYR A 285 -19.16 -0.57 6.43
CA TYR A 285 -18.80 0.79 6.85
C TYR A 285 -19.68 1.27 8.01
N ASP A 286 -20.99 1.05 7.91
CA ASP A 286 -21.95 1.40 8.96
C ASP A 286 -21.71 0.63 10.27
N SER A 287 -21.10 -0.56 10.20
CA SER A 287 -20.76 -1.40 11.36
C SER A 287 -19.44 -1.07 12.04
N ILE A 288 -18.61 -0.21 11.44
CA ILE A 288 -17.36 0.24 12.09
C ILE A 288 -17.73 1.11 13.28
N LEU A 289 -17.23 0.75 14.46
CA LEU A 289 -17.39 1.54 15.67
C LEU A 289 -16.22 2.54 15.78
N PHE A 290 -16.43 3.75 15.25
CA PHE A 290 -15.45 4.84 15.35
C PHE A 290 -15.37 5.40 16.78
N SER A 291 -14.30 6.12 17.09
CA SER A 291 -14.20 6.85 18.35
C SER A 291 -15.28 7.93 18.44
N GLU A 292 -15.62 8.42 19.64
CA GLU A 292 -16.64 9.46 19.82
C GLU A 292 -16.39 10.69 18.95
N LYS A 293 -15.11 11.06 18.80
CA LYS A 293 -14.68 12.18 17.96
C LYS A 293 -14.97 11.95 16.48
N PHE A 294 -14.62 10.77 15.94
CA PHE A 294 -14.87 10.46 14.54
C PHE A 294 -16.36 10.25 14.27
N GLU A 295 -17.11 9.69 15.23
CA GLU A 295 -18.57 9.64 15.14
C GLU A 295 -19.20 11.03 15.12
N TYR A 296 -18.69 11.96 15.93
CA TYR A 296 -19.11 13.36 15.87
C TYR A 296 -18.87 13.96 14.48
N ILE A 297 -17.67 13.79 13.90
CA ILE A 297 -17.33 14.29 12.56
C ILE A 297 -18.23 13.66 11.48
N ARG A 298 -18.49 12.35 11.57
CA ARG A 298 -19.39 11.62 10.65
C ARG A 298 -20.81 12.18 10.69
N ARG A 299 -21.32 12.48 11.88
CA ARG A 299 -22.63 13.09 12.07
C ARG A 299 -22.69 14.52 11.54
N GLN A 300 -21.69 15.35 11.86
CA GLN A 300 -21.66 16.74 11.38
C GLN A 300 -21.59 16.83 9.85
N SER A 301 -20.70 16.05 9.23
CA SER A 301 -20.61 16.00 7.75
C SER A 301 -21.92 15.54 7.10
N THR A 302 -22.62 14.58 7.72
CA THR A 302 -23.94 14.14 7.24
C THR A 302 -25.00 15.22 7.39
N ASN A 303 -25.05 15.91 8.53
CA ASN A 303 -26.02 16.98 8.79
C ASN A 303 -25.81 18.17 7.83
N ASP A 304 -24.57 18.62 7.68
CA ASP A 304 -24.24 19.75 6.79
C ASP A 304 -24.57 19.44 5.33
N ALA A 305 -24.31 18.21 4.87
CA ALA A 305 -24.69 17.78 3.54
C ALA A 305 -26.21 17.72 3.35
N GLN A 306 -26.97 17.27 4.36
CA GLN A 306 -28.43 17.25 4.33
C GLN A 306 -29.02 18.67 4.30
N GLU A 307 -28.47 19.58 5.11
CA GLU A 307 -28.87 21.00 5.15
C GLU A 307 -28.63 21.69 3.81
N TYR A 308 -27.49 21.41 3.15
CA TYR A 308 -27.20 21.96 1.82
C TYR A 308 -28.16 21.44 0.73
N GLY A 309 -28.65 20.22 0.90
CA GLY A 309 -29.60 19.55 0.01
C GLY A 309 -28.91 18.77 -1.11
N LYS A 310 -29.56 18.65 -2.26
CA LYS A 310 -29.07 17.86 -3.40
C LYS A 310 -27.92 18.57 -4.12
N PHE A 311 -26.84 17.84 -4.41
CA PHE A 311 -25.66 18.36 -5.12
C PHE A 311 -24.91 17.29 -5.92
N VAL A 312 -24.06 17.75 -6.83
CA VAL A 312 -23.04 16.97 -7.54
C VAL A 312 -21.67 17.31 -6.97
N ALA A 313 -20.82 16.30 -6.78
CA ALA A 313 -19.46 16.46 -6.32
C ALA A 313 -18.46 16.50 -7.49
N LEU A 314 -17.58 17.49 -7.52
CA LEU A 314 -16.39 17.53 -8.36
C LEU A 314 -15.17 17.21 -7.47
N HIS A 315 -14.66 15.98 -7.54
CA HIS A 315 -13.44 15.59 -6.82
C HIS A 315 -12.20 15.86 -7.69
N ILE A 316 -11.61 17.04 -7.52
CA ILE A 316 -10.44 17.53 -8.25
C ILE A 316 -9.17 17.10 -7.50
N ARG A 317 -8.62 15.95 -7.88
CA ARG A 317 -7.31 15.49 -7.41
C ARG A 317 -6.20 16.01 -8.32
N GLY A 318 -5.12 16.53 -7.75
CA GLY A 318 -3.98 16.97 -8.54
C GLY A 318 -2.87 17.67 -7.77
N ALA A 319 -3.16 18.26 -6.61
CA ALA A 319 -2.16 19.05 -5.88
C ALA A 319 -0.95 18.21 -5.44
N ASP A 320 -1.16 17.01 -4.94
CA ASP A 320 -0.06 16.10 -4.59
C ASP A 320 0.76 15.69 -5.81
N ILE A 321 0.13 15.48 -6.96
CA ILE A 321 0.81 15.18 -8.23
C ILE A 321 1.62 16.39 -8.75
N VAL A 322 1.02 17.57 -8.73
CA VAL A 322 1.56 18.80 -9.33
C VAL A 322 2.67 19.41 -8.47
N TYR A 323 2.56 19.34 -7.14
CA TYR A 323 3.52 19.97 -6.23
C TYR A 323 4.58 19.02 -5.68
N SER A 324 4.38 17.70 -5.75
CA SER A 324 5.38 16.75 -5.24
C SER A 324 6.64 16.72 -6.10
N GLU A 325 7.80 16.90 -5.46
CA GLU A 325 9.11 16.66 -6.09
C GLU A 325 9.28 15.21 -6.57
N HIS A 326 8.56 14.27 -5.96
CA HIS A 326 8.57 12.88 -6.36
C HIS A 326 7.75 12.65 -7.64
N TYR A 327 6.48 13.05 -7.66
CA TYR A 327 5.60 12.80 -8.81
C TYR A 327 5.95 13.62 -10.05
N LYS A 328 6.52 14.83 -9.89
CA LYS A 328 7.02 15.64 -11.03
C LYS A 328 7.99 14.86 -11.92
N ARG A 329 8.82 14.00 -11.33
CA ARG A 329 9.82 13.18 -12.03
C ARG A 329 9.23 11.96 -12.74
N PHE A 330 7.93 11.72 -12.62
CA PHE A 330 7.23 10.55 -13.14
C PHE A 330 6.28 10.88 -14.31
N ALA A 331 6.64 11.81 -15.19
CA ALA A 331 5.77 12.31 -16.26
C ALA A 331 5.18 11.22 -17.19
N LEU A 332 5.88 10.09 -17.39
CA LEU A 332 5.37 8.95 -18.19
C LEU A 332 4.68 7.86 -17.35
N TYR A 333 4.65 7.99 -16.03
CA TYR A 333 4.00 7.00 -15.18
C TYR A 333 2.49 7.14 -15.29
N GLY A 334 1.79 6.06 -15.62
CA GLY A 334 0.34 6.06 -15.88
C GLY A 334 -0.46 6.69 -14.73
N PHE A 335 -0.06 6.46 -13.48
CA PHE A 335 -0.71 7.05 -12.30
C PHE A 335 -0.76 8.59 -12.36
N VAL A 336 0.33 9.24 -12.79
CA VAL A 336 0.43 10.69 -12.86
C VAL A 336 -0.56 11.25 -13.88
N GLY A 337 -0.66 10.61 -15.05
CA GLY A 337 -1.56 11.03 -16.11
C GLY A 337 -3.03 10.69 -15.86
N ASP A 338 -3.31 9.52 -15.26
CA ASP A 338 -4.67 8.99 -15.11
C ASP A 338 -5.38 9.52 -13.86
N LYS A 339 -4.64 9.88 -12.80
CA LYS A 339 -5.23 10.38 -11.55
C LYS A 339 -5.26 11.90 -11.42
N PHE A 340 -4.62 12.62 -12.34
CA PHE A 340 -4.70 14.07 -12.40
C PHE A 340 -6.05 14.50 -13.00
N PHE A 341 -6.76 15.37 -12.29
CA PHE A 341 -7.99 16.01 -12.76
C PHE A 341 -7.66 17.44 -13.23
N PRO A 342 -7.61 17.71 -14.55
CA PRO A 342 -7.34 19.05 -15.05
C PRO A 342 -8.50 20.00 -14.73
N TYR A 343 -8.20 21.19 -14.22
CA TYR A 343 -9.24 22.21 -13.97
C TYR A 343 -10.01 22.57 -15.23
N GLU A 344 -9.39 22.47 -16.41
CA GLU A 344 -10.01 22.66 -17.71
C GLU A 344 -11.18 21.68 -17.94
N ILE A 345 -11.02 20.42 -17.54
CA ILE A 345 -12.10 19.42 -17.58
C ILE A 345 -13.15 19.75 -16.52
N ALA A 346 -12.72 20.25 -15.34
CA ALA A 346 -13.63 20.64 -14.26
C ALA A 346 -14.53 21.80 -14.70
N VAL A 347 -13.99 22.78 -15.46
CA VAL A 347 -14.77 23.87 -16.07
C VAL A 347 -15.85 23.32 -16.98
N GLU A 348 -15.51 22.38 -17.87
CA GLU A 348 -16.49 21.78 -18.79
C GLU A 348 -17.63 21.09 -18.05
N LEU A 349 -17.30 20.29 -17.03
CA LEU A 349 -18.29 19.58 -16.22
C LEU A 349 -19.14 20.52 -15.37
N ALA A 350 -18.54 21.55 -14.76
CA ALA A 350 -19.26 22.52 -13.96
C ALA A 350 -20.29 23.29 -14.79
N LEU A 351 -19.90 23.75 -15.98
CA LEU A 351 -20.81 24.43 -16.89
C LEU A 351 -21.97 23.52 -17.35
N TYR A 352 -21.68 22.25 -17.61
CA TYR A 352 -22.70 21.26 -17.96
C TYR A 352 -23.73 21.07 -16.84
N GLU A 353 -23.28 20.88 -15.59
CA GLU A 353 -24.18 20.66 -14.45
C GLU A 353 -24.96 21.91 -14.04
N ILE A 354 -24.32 23.09 -14.08
CA ILE A 354 -25.00 24.36 -13.81
C ILE A 354 -26.11 24.60 -14.84
N LYS A 355 -25.87 24.30 -16.13
CA LYS A 355 -26.90 24.40 -17.17
C LYS A 355 -28.10 23.49 -16.91
N LYS A 356 -27.90 22.36 -16.21
CA LYS A 356 -28.97 21.45 -15.78
C LYS A 356 -29.68 21.90 -14.51
N GLY A 357 -29.24 23.00 -13.88
CA GLY A 357 -29.79 23.52 -12.63
C GLY A 357 -29.27 22.79 -11.39
N ASN A 358 -28.19 22.02 -11.48
CA ASN A 358 -27.63 21.29 -10.35
C ASN A 358 -26.71 22.18 -9.52
N LYS A 359 -26.74 22.00 -8.19
CA LYS A 359 -25.73 22.54 -7.28
C LYS A 359 -24.46 21.69 -7.33
N ILE A 360 -23.31 22.32 -7.17
CA ILE A 360 -22.00 21.68 -7.24
C ILE A 360 -21.21 21.99 -5.96
N ILE A 361 -20.52 20.98 -5.44
CA ILE A 361 -19.48 21.16 -4.41
C ILE A 361 -18.16 20.64 -4.95
N VAL A 362 -17.13 21.47 -4.83
CA VAL A 362 -15.75 21.14 -5.21
C VAL A 362 -15.01 20.56 -4.02
N PHE A 363 -14.39 19.40 -4.22
CA PHE A 363 -13.53 18.72 -3.26
C PHE A 363 -12.14 18.59 -3.88
N GLY A 364 -11.10 19.10 -3.23
CA GLY A 364 -9.75 19.00 -3.76
C GLY A 364 -8.71 19.45 -2.74
N GLN A 365 -7.45 19.09 -2.99
CA GLN A 365 -6.35 19.29 -2.04
C GLN A 365 -5.76 20.71 -2.06
N ASP A 366 -6.06 21.50 -3.10
CA ASP A 366 -5.56 22.87 -3.27
C ASP A 366 -6.71 23.87 -3.08
N ILE A 367 -6.80 24.40 -1.87
CA ILE A 367 -7.87 25.31 -1.43
C ILE A 367 -7.90 26.59 -2.28
N SER A 368 -6.73 27.15 -2.58
CA SER A 368 -6.62 28.41 -3.31
C SER A 368 -7.05 28.26 -4.78
N MET A 369 -6.61 27.17 -5.42
CA MET A 369 -7.04 26.87 -6.79
C MET A 369 -8.52 26.51 -6.88
N ASN A 370 -9.05 25.73 -5.92
CA ASN A 370 -10.48 25.43 -5.83
C ASN A 370 -11.31 26.70 -5.69
N THR A 371 -10.91 27.62 -4.81
CA THR A 371 -11.58 28.91 -4.59
C THR A 371 -11.58 29.75 -5.87
N SER A 372 -10.42 29.86 -6.54
CA SER A 372 -10.28 30.60 -7.81
C SER A 372 -11.17 30.00 -8.90
N PHE A 373 -11.28 28.67 -8.96
CA PHE A 373 -12.16 27.96 -9.87
C PHE A 373 -13.65 28.25 -9.60
N VAL A 374 -14.09 28.15 -8.34
CA VAL A 374 -15.48 28.47 -7.94
C VAL A 374 -15.85 29.92 -8.29
N GLN A 375 -14.95 30.87 -8.01
CA GLN A 375 -15.15 32.29 -8.34
C GLN A 375 -15.26 32.52 -9.85
N TYR A 376 -14.40 31.88 -10.64
CA TYR A 376 -14.44 31.95 -12.09
C TYR A 376 -15.77 31.42 -12.65
N ILE A 377 -16.19 30.22 -12.24
CA ILE A 377 -17.45 29.62 -12.70
C ILE A 377 -18.65 30.49 -12.30
N SER A 378 -18.67 30.99 -11.06
CA SER A 378 -19.75 31.86 -10.59
C SER A 378 -19.84 33.14 -11.41
N LYS A 379 -18.69 33.73 -11.77
CA LYS A 379 -18.61 34.93 -12.60
C LYS A 379 -19.14 34.70 -14.01
N ILE A 380 -18.74 33.63 -14.68
CA ILE A 380 -19.11 33.40 -16.10
C ILE A 380 -20.54 32.87 -16.27
N THR A 381 -21.10 32.23 -15.24
CA THR A 381 -22.49 31.74 -15.26
C THR A 381 -23.49 32.73 -14.69
N ASN A 382 -23.03 33.74 -13.94
CA ASN A 382 -23.85 34.63 -13.12
C ASN A 382 -24.77 33.84 -12.15
N GLN A 383 -24.29 32.70 -11.64
CA GLN A 383 -25.01 31.84 -10.71
C GLN A 383 -24.12 31.48 -9.52
N LYS A 384 -24.74 31.29 -8.35
CA LYS A 384 -24.06 30.86 -7.11
C LYS A 384 -24.29 29.38 -6.79
N ASN A 385 -24.47 28.56 -7.82
CA ASN A 385 -24.78 27.13 -7.70
C ASN A 385 -23.52 26.26 -7.51
N ILE A 386 -22.37 26.86 -7.20
CA ILE A 386 -21.10 26.17 -6.99
C ILE A 386 -20.40 26.74 -5.75
N THR A 387 -19.84 25.86 -4.93
CA THR A 387 -19.11 26.17 -3.69
C THR A 387 -17.95 25.19 -3.51
N THR A 388 -17.05 25.46 -2.58
CA THR A 388 -16.01 24.52 -2.13
C THR A 388 -16.40 23.86 -0.81
N ILE A 389 -15.92 22.66 -0.56
CA ILE A 389 -16.12 21.99 0.74
C ILE A 389 -15.52 22.77 1.92
N ASP A 390 -14.54 23.64 1.66
CA ASP A 390 -13.93 24.52 2.67
C ASP A 390 -14.96 25.42 3.36
N ASP A 391 -15.99 25.89 2.64
CA ASP A 391 -17.04 26.77 3.18
C ASP A 391 -17.81 26.13 4.36
N PHE A 392 -17.77 24.79 4.47
CA PHE A 392 -18.42 24.04 5.56
C PHE A 392 -17.46 23.70 6.70
N LEU A 393 -16.15 23.71 6.44
CA LEU A 393 -15.12 23.21 7.34
C LEU A 393 -14.61 24.27 8.33
N GLU A 394 -14.72 25.56 7.99
CA GLU A 394 -14.17 26.67 8.79
C GLU A 394 -14.63 26.63 10.27
N LYS A 395 -15.86 26.15 10.52
CA LYS A 395 -16.44 26.06 11.87
C LYS A 395 -15.87 24.96 12.76
N TYR A 396 -15.17 23.95 12.21
CA TYR A 396 -14.81 22.74 12.96
C TYR A 396 -13.34 22.63 13.39
N LYS A 397 -12.44 23.49 12.88
CA LYS A 397 -10.99 23.46 13.20
C LYS A 397 -10.37 22.05 13.15
N LEU A 398 -10.70 21.29 12.12
CA LEU A 398 -10.23 19.91 11.94
C LEU A 398 -8.75 19.87 11.52
N ASN A 399 -8.03 18.82 11.93
CA ASN A 399 -6.74 18.51 11.32
C ASN A 399 -6.91 17.88 9.93
N ASP A 400 -5.82 17.73 9.16
CA ASP A 400 -5.86 17.24 7.77
C ASP A 400 -6.53 15.84 7.63
N PHE A 401 -6.36 14.96 8.63
CA PHE A 401 -6.93 13.61 8.62
C PHE A 401 -8.43 13.61 8.94
N GLU A 402 -8.83 14.34 9.99
CA GLU A 402 -10.23 14.58 10.37
C GLU A 402 -11.01 15.25 9.23
N ARG A 403 -10.39 16.23 8.57
CA ARG A 403 -10.91 16.88 7.38
C ARG A 403 -11.13 15.85 6.26
N SER A 404 -10.15 15.01 5.97
CA SER A 404 -10.29 13.96 4.95
C SER A 404 -11.45 13.01 5.25
N PHE A 405 -11.66 12.66 6.52
CA PHE A 405 -12.79 11.83 6.97
C PHE A 405 -14.13 12.57 6.84
N TYR A 406 -14.17 13.85 7.21
CA TYR A 406 -15.35 14.71 7.02
C TYR A 406 -15.73 14.82 5.54
N GLU A 407 -14.77 15.17 4.68
CA GLU A 407 -14.99 15.36 3.24
C GLU A 407 -15.50 14.09 2.56
N MET A 408 -14.94 12.93 2.91
CA MET A 408 -15.36 11.63 2.37
C MET A 408 -16.82 11.30 2.75
N ASN A 409 -17.20 11.55 4.00
CA ASN A 409 -18.57 11.34 4.47
C ASN A 409 -19.55 12.35 3.86
N PHE A 410 -19.15 13.62 3.72
CA PHE A 410 -19.95 14.64 3.06
C PHE A 410 -20.17 14.27 1.59
N MET A 411 -19.09 13.96 0.86
CA MET A 411 -19.14 13.59 -0.57
C MET A 411 -20.00 12.34 -0.81
N SER A 412 -20.08 11.42 0.15
CA SER A 412 -20.97 10.24 0.06
C SER A 412 -22.45 10.58 -0.10
N LYS A 413 -22.86 11.82 0.21
CA LYS A 413 -24.25 12.30 0.06
C LYS A 413 -24.52 12.94 -1.31
N ALA A 414 -23.52 13.04 -2.17
CA ALA A 414 -23.69 13.58 -3.53
C ALA A 414 -24.59 12.67 -4.37
N GLN A 415 -25.34 13.27 -5.31
CA GLN A 415 -26.11 12.52 -6.30
C GLN A 415 -25.21 11.85 -7.35
N LEU A 416 -24.08 12.49 -7.64
CA LEU A 416 -23.09 12.07 -8.61
C LEU A 416 -21.72 12.59 -8.17
N ILE A 417 -20.68 11.78 -8.34
CA ILE A 417 -19.29 12.13 -8.04
C ILE A 417 -18.48 12.04 -9.33
N TYR A 418 -18.04 13.19 -9.86
CA TYR A 418 -17.03 13.21 -10.91
C TYR A 418 -15.64 13.08 -10.30
N THR A 419 -14.84 12.14 -10.82
CA THR A 419 -13.53 11.78 -10.27
C THR A 419 -12.51 11.53 -11.38
N PRO A 420 -11.19 11.54 -11.12
CA PRO A 420 -10.21 11.04 -12.09
C PRO A 420 -9.98 9.52 -11.91
N GLY A 421 -9.16 8.94 -12.79
CA GLY A 421 -8.72 7.54 -12.74
C GLY A 421 -9.30 6.69 -13.87
N ILE A 422 -8.50 5.77 -14.42
CA ILE A 422 -8.91 4.82 -15.46
C ILE A 422 -8.81 3.40 -14.91
N SER A 423 -9.80 2.55 -15.22
CA SER A 423 -9.80 1.13 -14.87
C SER A 423 -9.47 0.90 -13.39
N LYS A 424 -8.34 0.24 -13.09
CA LYS A 424 -7.89 -0.10 -11.73
C LYS A 424 -7.17 1.05 -11.00
N GLN A 425 -6.87 2.16 -11.69
CA GLN A 425 -6.18 3.32 -11.13
C GLN A 425 -7.17 4.40 -10.67
N LYS A 426 -8.26 4.00 -10.03
CA LYS A 426 -9.26 4.91 -9.48
C LYS A 426 -8.73 5.67 -8.27
N SER A 427 -9.31 6.84 -7.98
CA SER A 427 -9.06 7.53 -6.72
C SER A 427 -9.81 6.82 -5.59
N ALA A 428 -9.07 6.22 -4.66
CA ALA A 428 -9.68 5.53 -3.52
C ALA A 428 -10.55 6.44 -2.65
N PHE A 429 -10.24 7.74 -2.62
CA PHE A 429 -10.96 8.72 -1.82
C PHE A 429 -12.43 8.89 -2.27
N SER A 430 -12.64 9.17 -3.56
CA SER A 430 -13.97 9.32 -4.16
C SER A 430 -14.71 7.99 -4.26
N TYR A 431 -13.99 6.89 -4.54
CA TYR A 431 -14.62 5.57 -4.57
C TYR A 431 -15.04 5.06 -3.19
N CYS A 432 -14.30 5.38 -2.12
CA CYS A 432 -14.79 5.13 -0.77
C CYS A 432 -16.05 5.96 -0.48
N SER A 433 -16.10 7.22 -0.93
CA SER A 433 -17.32 8.04 -0.80
C SER A 433 -18.52 7.40 -1.53
N MET A 434 -18.29 6.86 -2.73
CA MET A 434 -19.30 6.08 -3.47
C MET A 434 -19.73 4.82 -2.69
N ILE A 435 -18.78 4.08 -2.11
CA ILE A 435 -19.09 2.90 -1.30
C ILE A 435 -19.93 3.28 -0.06
N ILE A 436 -19.56 4.36 0.63
CA ILE A 436 -20.30 4.87 1.80
C ILE A 436 -21.71 5.32 1.38
N SER A 437 -21.90 5.83 0.16
CA SER A 437 -23.22 6.18 -0.37
C SER A 437 -24.12 4.94 -0.54
N GLY A 438 -23.52 3.77 -0.79
CA GLY A 438 -24.25 2.54 -1.10
C GLY A 438 -24.79 2.49 -2.53
N THR A 439 -24.37 3.40 -3.40
CA THR A 439 -24.82 3.49 -4.78
C THR A 439 -23.64 3.66 -5.73
N ASN A 440 -23.75 3.13 -6.95
CA ASN A 440 -22.74 3.31 -7.98
C ASN A 440 -22.87 4.70 -8.65
N ASN A 441 -22.58 5.75 -7.88
CA ASN A 441 -22.77 7.14 -8.26
C ASN A 441 -21.44 7.88 -8.55
N ALA A 442 -20.33 7.17 -8.76
CA ALA A 442 -19.07 7.79 -9.18
C ALA A 442 -18.76 7.48 -10.64
N ILE A 443 -18.33 8.51 -11.39
CA ILE A 443 -17.97 8.40 -12.79
C ILE A 443 -16.65 9.11 -13.07
N SER A 444 -15.76 8.45 -13.82
CA SER A 444 -14.52 9.07 -14.24
C SER A 444 -14.76 10.00 -15.42
N PHE A 445 -14.09 11.15 -15.46
CA PHE A 445 -14.13 11.99 -16.66
C PHE A 445 -13.51 11.28 -17.88
N HIS A 446 -12.64 10.28 -17.66
CA HIS A 446 -12.09 9.46 -18.74
C HIS A 446 -13.14 8.54 -19.39
N ASP A 447 -14.21 8.21 -18.67
CA ASP A 447 -15.32 7.41 -19.19
C ASP A 447 -16.33 8.29 -19.96
N LEU A 448 -16.33 9.60 -19.68
CA LEU A 448 -17.24 10.58 -20.30
C LEU A 448 -16.67 11.18 -21.58
N TYR A 449 -15.37 11.46 -21.60
CA TYR A 449 -14.71 12.17 -22.69
C TYR A 449 -13.68 11.27 -23.35
N SER A 450 -13.77 11.11 -24.67
CA SER A 450 -12.74 10.41 -25.43
C SER A 450 -11.39 11.14 -25.28
N ARG A 451 -10.28 10.47 -25.61
CA ARG A 451 -8.95 11.10 -25.62
C ARG A 451 -8.92 12.37 -26.47
N LYS A 452 -9.64 12.39 -27.59
CA LYS A 452 -9.77 13.54 -28.48
C LYS A 452 -10.58 14.67 -27.83
N ASP A 453 -11.67 14.34 -27.15
CA ASP A 453 -12.48 15.33 -26.43
C ASP A 453 -11.69 15.94 -25.29
N GLN A 454 -11.00 15.11 -24.48
CA GLN A 454 -10.10 15.58 -23.42
C GLN A 454 -9.07 16.56 -23.96
N PHE A 455 -8.40 16.22 -25.08
CA PHE A 455 -7.43 17.09 -25.72
C PHE A 455 -8.03 18.44 -26.12
N ASN A 456 -9.19 18.43 -26.79
CA ASN A 456 -9.86 19.64 -27.26
C ASN A 456 -10.35 20.51 -26.11
N ILE A 457 -10.93 19.90 -25.06
CA ILE A 457 -11.42 20.62 -23.89
C ILE A 457 -10.25 21.30 -23.17
N ILE A 458 -9.16 20.56 -22.88
CA ILE A 458 -7.98 21.12 -22.21
C ILE A 458 -7.39 22.28 -23.03
N LEU A 459 -7.22 22.08 -24.35
CA LEU A 459 -6.65 23.12 -25.21
C LEU A 459 -7.53 24.37 -25.26
N ARG A 460 -8.86 24.23 -25.37
CA ARG A 460 -9.80 25.36 -25.39
C ARG A 460 -9.84 26.07 -24.04
N ARG A 461 -10.13 25.34 -22.96
CA ARG A 461 -10.36 25.93 -21.62
C ARG A 461 -9.11 26.49 -20.98
N SER A 462 -7.91 25.99 -21.34
CA SER A 462 -6.64 26.59 -20.88
C SER A 462 -6.40 28.03 -21.39
N GLN A 463 -7.16 28.48 -22.39
CA GLN A 463 -7.16 29.87 -22.85
C GLN A 463 -8.19 30.74 -22.13
N GLU A 464 -9.14 30.12 -21.41
CA GLU A 464 -10.29 30.79 -20.80
C GLU A 464 -10.19 30.85 -19.27
N PHE A 465 -9.65 29.80 -18.64
CA PHE A 465 -9.45 29.69 -17.20
C PHE A 465 -7.96 29.67 -16.85
N GLU A 466 -7.55 30.67 -16.09
CA GLU A 466 -6.17 30.86 -15.67
C GLU A 466 -5.85 30.01 -14.44
N THR A 467 -4.93 29.05 -14.59
CA THR A 467 -4.35 28.30 -13.47
C THR A 467 -2.93 28.78 -13.16
N ASN A 468 -2.39 28.43 -12.00
CA ASN A 468 -0.99 28.73 -11.70
C ASN A 468 -0.03 27.93 -12.60
N ASN A 469 1.23 28.38 -12.69
CA ASN A 469 2.24 27.80 -13.60
C ASN A 469 2.41 26.28 -13.43
N LYS A 470 2.34 25.74 -12.22
CA LYS A 470 2.52 24.30 -12.00
C LYS A 470 1.34 23.49 -12.60
N TYR A 471 0.09 23.94 -12.42
CA TYR A 471 -1.05 23.30 -13.09
C TYR A 471 -1.01 23.50 -14.60
N LYS A 472 -0.67 24.70 -15.10
CA LYS A 472 -0.49 24.93 -16.54
C LYS A 472 0.52 23.98 -17.14
N SER A 473 1.67 23.83 -16.48
CA SER A 473 2.72 22.91 -16.89
C SER A 473 2.19 21.48 -17.05
N PHE A 474 1.45 20.99 -16.05
CA PHE A 474 0.83 19.66 -16.10
C PHE A 474 -0.28 19.53 -17.15
N SER A 475 -1.10 20.56 -17.38
CA SER A 475 -2.08 20.57 -18.47
C SER A 475 -1.40 20.45 -19.83
N TYR A 476 -0.26 21.13 -20.04
CA TYR A 476 0.54 21.00 -21.26
C TYR A 476 1.23 19.65 -21.39
N LEU A 477 1.71 19.06 -20.29
CA LEU A 477 2.14 17.66 -20.27
C LEU A 477 1.00 16.73 -20.71
N ARG A 478 -0.22 16.93 -20.19
CA ARG A 478 -1.38 16.11 -20.57
C ARG A 478 -1.72 16.26 -22.05
N LEU A 479 -1.68 17.47 -22.59
CA LEU A 479 -1.85 17.72 -24.03
C LEU A 479 -0.79 16.99 -24.86
N PHE A 480 0.47 17.01 -24.43
CA PHE A 480 1.55 16.25 -25.06
C PHE A 480 1.27 14.74 -25.06
N LEU A 481 0.94 14.15 -23.91
CA LEU A 481 0.66 12.71 -23.80
C LEU A 481 -0.53 12.31 -24.69
N LEU A 482 -1.62 13.08 -24.64
CA LEU A 482 -2.78 12.85 -25.51
C LEU A 482 -2.44 13.01 -27.00
N SER A 483 -1.60 13.97 -27.38
CA SER A 483 -1.20 14.15 -28.78
C SER A 483 -0.37 12.97 -29.28
N ARG A 484 0.46 12.35 -28.43
CA ARG A 484 1.20 11.12 -28.75
C ARG A 484 0.25 9.94 -28.92
N ASP A 485 -0.70 9.76 -28.00
CA ASP A 485 -1.71 8.68 -28.08
C ASP A 485 -2.60 8.81 -29.33
N LEU A 486 -2.94 10.05 -29.72
CA LEU A 486 -3.70 10.37 -30.92
C LEU A 486 -2.84 10.38 -32.20
N LYS A 487 -1.55 10.04 -32.11
CA LYS A 487 -0.60 9.95 -33.23
C LYS A 487 -0.46 11.25 -34.02
N TYR A 488 -0.49 12.40 -33.34
CA TYR A 488 -0.21 13.68 -33.99
C TYR A 488 1.25 13.78 -34.42
N LYS A 489 1.52 14.60 -35.44
CA LYS A 489 2.88 14.82 -35.96
C LYS A 489 3.81 15.30 -34.84
N GLU A 490 5.07 14.87 -34.90
CA GLU A 490 6.09 15.16 -33.89
C GLU A 490 6.26 16.67 -33.70
N LYS A 491 6.30 17.42 -34.80
CA LYS A 491 6.43 18.88 -34.82
C LYS A 491 5.30 19.63 -34.09
N ASP A 492 4.14 19.01 -33.96
CA ASP A 492 2.98 19.59 -33.29
C ASP A 492 2.92 19.12 -31.83
N SER A 493 3.31 17.86 -31.57
CA SER A 493 3.40 17.32 -30.21
C SER A 493 4.48 18.02 -29.38
N ILE A 494 5.66 18.28 -29.96
CA ILE A 494 6.81 18.86 -29.23
C ILE A 494 6.49 20.25 -28.63
N LYS A 495 5.61 21.02 -29.27
CA LYS A 495 5.19 22.35 -28.79
C LYS A 495 4.54 22.29 -27.41
N TYR A 496 3.78 21.23 -27.12
CA TYR A 496 3.10 21.07 -25.84
C TYR A 496 4.09 20.76 -24.71
N ILE A 497 5.05 19.86 -24.92
CA ILE A 497 6.04 19.55 -23.89
C ILE A 497 7.04 20.70 -23.67
N GLN A 498 7.39 21.45 -24.72
CA GLN A 498 8.17 22.68 -24.58
C GLN A 498 7.44 23.71 -23.73
N LYS A 499 6.14 23.91 -23.97
CA LYS A 499 5.32 24.82 -23.17
C LYS A 499 5.15 24.34 -21.73
N ALA A 500 5.07 23.03 -21.49
CA ALA A 500 5.08 22.46 -20.14
C ALA A 500 6.38 22.82 -19.40
N TYR A 501 7.53 22.73 -20.08
CA TYR A 501 8.84 23.11 -19.56
C TYR A 501 8.98 24.62 -19.33
N GLU A 502 8.42 25.48 -20.18
CA GLU A 502 8.41 26.93 -19.96
C GLU A 502 7.73 27.32 -18.63
N TYR A 503 6.64 26.63 -18.26
CA TYR A 503 5.94 26.88 -16.99
C TYR A 503 6.58 26.17 -15.79
N ASP A 504 7.38 25.13 -16.01
CA ASP A 504 8.14 24.43 -14.96
C ASP A 504 9.53 23.99 -15.45
N PRO A 505 10.50 24.93 -15.53
CA PRO A 505 11.82 24.66 -16.08
C PRO A 505 12.72 23.85 -15.13
N GLU A 506 12.23 23.52 -13.95
CA GLU A 506 12.91 22.68 -12.96
C GLU A 506 12.48 21.21 -13.06
N ASN A 507 11.62 20.85 -14.02
CA ASN A 507 11.19 19.46 -14.17
C ASN A 507 12.04 18.73 -15.24
N GLU A 508 13.04 17.98 -14.79
CA GLU A 508 13.97 17.25 -15.67
C GLU A 508 13.28 16.18 -16.53
N SER A 509 12.10 15.69 -16.11
CA SER A 509 11.36 14.73 -16.92
C SER A 509 10.95 15.31 -18.27
N TYR A 510 10.69 16.62 -18.34
CA TYR A 510 10.33 17.26 -19.59
C TYR A 510 11.51 17.38 -20.54
N VAL A 511 12.73 17.54 -20.01
CA VAL A 511 13.95 17.49 -20.82
C VAL A 511 14.08 16.15 -21.52
N ILE A 512 13.90 15.04 -20.79
CA ILE A 512 13.94 13.67 -21.34
C ILE A 512 12.92 13.54 -22.49
N LEU A 513 11.70 14.05 -22.29
CA LEU A 513 10.63 14.00 -23.29
C LEU A 513 10.88 14.91 -24.50
N ILE A 514 11.43 16.11 -24.31
CA ILE A 514 11.82 17.01 -25.40
C ILE A 514 12.90 16.35 -26.25
N VAL A 515 13.94 15.79 -25.63
CA VAL A 515 15.05 15.11 -26.32
C VAL A 515 14.55 13.90 -27.10
N LYS A 516 13.64 13.10 -26.52
CA LYS A 516 12.95 12.02 -27.25
C LYS A 516 12.27 12.53 -28.52
N MET A 517 11.56 13.66 -28.44
CA MET A 517 10.90 14.25 -29.62
C MET A 517 11.91 14.75 -30.66
N LEU A 518 13.02 15.34 -30.23
CA LEU A 518 14.09 15.80 -31.14
C LEU A 518 14.73 14.62 -31.88
N PHE A 519 14.96 13.49 -31.21
CA PHE A 519 15.43 12.26 -31.86
C PHE A 519 14.43 11.73 -32.90
N LEU A 520 13.13 11.68 -32.58
CA LEU A 520 12.10 11.27 -33.53
C LEU A 520 12.04 12.18 -34.78
N MET A 521 12.38 13.45 -34.60
CA MET A 521 12.46 14.45 -35.68
C MET A 521 13.83 14.51 -36.36
N GLN A 522 14.79 13.65 -35.98
CA GLN A 522 16.17 13.65 -36.46
C GLN A 522 16.92 14.99 -36.26
N GLN A 523 16.53 15.76 -35.25
CA GLN A 523 17.15 17.04 -34.89
C GLN A 523 18.26 16.85 -33.86
N TYR A 524 19.28 16.07 -34.22
CA TYR A 524 20.34 15.64 -33.32
C TYR A 524 21.20 16.78 -32.77
N ASP A 525 21.54 17.77 -33.61
CA ASP A 525 22.33 18.94 -33.17
C ASP A 525 21.61 19.72 -32.07
N LYS A 526 20.26 19.82 -32.14
CA LYS A 526 19.47 20.46 -31.09
C LYS A 526 19.39 19.61 -29.83
N ALA A 527 19.25 18.29 -29.98
CA ALA A 527 19.24 17.38 -28.83
C ALA A 527 20.56 17.47 -28.06
N GLU A 528 21.67 17.51 -28.78
CA GLU A 528 23.01 17.66 -28.22
C GLU A 528 23.16 18.96 -27.42
N GLU A 529 22.79 20.11 -27.99
CA GLU A 529 22.90 21.40 -27.28
C GLU A 529 21.99 21.45 -26.04
N TYR A 530 20.78 20.92 -26.15
CA TYR A 530 19.83 20.89 -25.03
C TYR A 530 20.33 20.02 -23.86
N LEU A 531 20.94 18.87 -24.18
CA LEU A 531 21.56 17.99 -23.19
C LEU A 531 22.80 18.62 -22.57
N LYS A 532 23.63 19.29 -23.36
CA LYS A 532 24.78 20.04 -22.87
C LYS A 532 24.39 21.08 -21.83
N GLU A 533 23.41 21.93 -22.14
CA GLU A 533 22.90 22.94 -21.19
C GLU A 533 22.36 22.30 -19.92
N THR A 534 21.59 21.21 -20.04
CA THR A 534 20.99 20.51 -18.89
C THR A 534 22.05 19.89 -17.98
N ILE A 535 23.00 19.15 -18.56
CA ILE A 535 24.06 18.44 -17.81
C ILE A 535 25.02 19.42 -17.15
N LEU A 536 25.34 20.54 -17.82
CA LEU A 536 26.17 21.60 -17.24
C LEU A 536 25.47 22.32 -16.07
N LYS A 537 24.14 22.38 -16.08
CA LYS A 537 23.35 23.01 -15.02
C LYS A 537 23.24 22.11 -13.79
N ASP A 538 22.83 20.85 -13.94
CA ASP A 538 22.64 19.91 -12.83
C ASP A 538 22.64 18.45 -13.32
N GLU A 539 23.84 17.87 -13.48
CA GLU A 539 24.06 16.47 -13.89
C GLU A 539 23.31 15.48 -12.97
N ASP A 540 23.48 15.65 -11.66
CA ASP A 540 22.98 14.71 -10.64
C ASP A 540 21.45 14.62 -10.68
N ARG A 541 20.77 15.76 -10.79
CA ARG A 541 19.32 15.80 -10.81
C ARG A 541 18.73 15.19 -12.08
N PHE A 542 19.39 15.39 -13.23
CA PHE A 542 19.00 14.75 -14.48
C PHE A 542 19.09 13.23 -14.38
N PHE A 543 20.22 12.67 -13.92
CA PHE A 543 20.37 11.22 -13.81
C PHE A 543 19.51 10.60 -12.70
N LYS A 544 19.29 11.31 -11.57
CA LYS A 544 18.30 10.88 -10.56
C LYS A 544 16.90 10.73 -11.14
N THR A 545 16.54 11.56 -12.13
CA THR A 545 15.26 11.47 -12.84
C THR A 545 15.27 10.38 -13.90
N LEU A 546 16.32 10.30 -14.73
CA LEU A 546 16.43 9.31 -15.80
C LEU A 546 16.47 7.87 -15.26
N PHE A 547 17.17 7.64 -14.15
CA PHE A 547 17.34 6.33 -13.51
C PHE A 547 16.34 6.04 -12.40
N ILE A 548 15.23 6.77 -12.35
CA ILE A 548 14.26 6.62 -11.27
C ILE A 548 13.72 5.18 -11.24
N HIS A 549 14.00 4.47 -10.14
CA HIS A 549 13.84 3.02 -10.05
C HIS A 549 12.37 2.57 -10.07
N TYR A 550 11.46 3.38 -9.49
CA TYR A 550 10.07 3.01 -9.37
C TYR A 550 9.42 2.87 -10.75
N SER A 551 8.91 1.67 -11.08
CA SER A 551 8.30 1.32 -12.37
C SER A 551 9.18 1.46 -13.63
N ARG A 552 10.48 1.76 -13.50
CA ARG A 552 11.41 1.97 -14.63
C ARG A 552 10.84 2.92 -15.70
N VAL A 553 10.30 4.06 -15.25
CA VAL A 553 9.50 5.01 -16.04
C VAL A 553 10.11 5.36 -17.40
N TYR A 554 11.43 5.60 -17.46
CA TYR A 554 12.14 6.03 -18.66
C TYR A 554 12.98 4.93 -19.33
N LYS A 555 12.74 3.65 -19.00
CA LYS A 555 13.56 2.56 -19.56
C LYS A 555 13.47 2.49 -21.08
N ASN A 556 12.33 2.83 -21.66
CA ASN A 556 12.13 2.79 -23.11
C ASN A 556 12.97 3.88 -23.82
N GLU A 557 13.27 4.96 -23.11
CA GLU A 557 14.02 6.12 -23.59
C GLU A 557 15.52 5.82 -23.63
N PHE A 558 16.02 4.89 -22.80
CA PHE A 558 17.44 4.51 -22.76
C PHE A 558 17.96 4.09 -24.13
N GLN A 559 17.18 3.29 -24.85
CA GLN A 559 17.56 2.79 -26.18
C GLN A 559 17.67 3.92 -27.20
N THR A 560 16.94 5.02 -27.02
CA THR A 560 17.04 6.18 -27.92
C THR A 560 18.38 6.87 -27.77
N TYR A 561 18.91 7.03 -26.55
CA TYR A 561 20.24 7.60 -26.35
C TYR A 561 21.35 6.68 -26.89
N ILE A 562 21.30 5.38 -26.54
CA ILE A 562 22.30 4.39 -26.96
C ILE A 562 22.41 4.32 -28.49
N LYS A 563 21.29 4.25 -29.21
CA LYS A 563 21.29 4.16 -30.68
C LYS A 563 21.87 5.40 -31.38
N ASN A 564 21.85 6.54 -30.72
CA ASN A 564 22.30 7.81 -31.29
C ASN A 564 23.68 8.25 -30.77
N ALA A 565 24.32 7.48 -29.88
CA ALA A 565 25.66 7.74 -29.37
C ALA A 565 26.71 7.61 -30.49
N ASN A 566 27.50 8.66 -30.69
CA ASN A 566 28.60 8.71 -31.64
C ASN A 566 29.54 9.89 -31.37
N LEU A 567 30.68 9.93 -32.06
CA LEU A 567 31.74 10.93 -31.88
C LEU A 567 31.31 12.39 -32.12
N ARG A 568 30.27 12.65 -32.92
CA ARG A 568 29.76 14.00 -33.21
C ARG A 568 28.90 14.55 -32.07
N TYR A 569 28.28 13.69 -31.28
CA TYR A 569 27.34 14.06 -30.22
C TYR A 569 27.84 13.54 -28.85
N PRO A 570 28.84 14.22 -28.27
CA PRO A 570 29.50 13.82 -27.04
C PRO A 570 28.60 13.78 -25.79
N TYR A 571 27.63 14.69 -25.62
CA TYR A 571 26.70 14.67 -24.48
C TYR A 571 25.65 13.56 -24.64
N ILE A 572 25.15 13.32 -25.85
CA ILE A 572 24.32 12.13 -26.14
C ILE A 572 25.10 10.84 -25.78
N SER A 573 26.36 10.77 -26.19
CA SER A 573 27.22 9.62 -25.91
C SER A 573 27.56 9.46 -24.42
N TYR A 574 27.73 10.58 -23.72
CA TYR A 574 27.95 10.59 -22.27
C TYR A 574 26.77 9.98 -21.51
N ILE A 575 25.54 10.38 -21.87
CA ILE A 575 24.32 9.83 -21.28
C ILE A 575 24.18 8.35 -21.62
N ALA A 576 24.48 7.95 -22.86
CA ALA A 576 24.51 6.54 -23.25
C ALA A 576 25.51 5.72 -22.41
N ALA A 577 26.70 6.26 -22.13
CA ALA A 577 27.69 5.62 -21.27
C ALA A 577 27.16 5.44 -19.83
N LYS A 578 26.55 6.47 -19.24
CA LYS A 578 25.92 6.40 -17.91
C LYS A 578 24.76 5.39 -17.86
N ILE A 579 23.94 5.32 -18.92
CA ILE A 579 22.88 4.31 -19.04
C ILE A 579 23.49 2.90 -19.06
N CYS A 580 24.53 2.67 -19.87
CA CYS A 580 25.20 1.38 -19.94
C CYS A 580 25.82 1.00 -18.59
N GLN A 581 26.45 1.93 -17.89
CA GLN A 581 26.96 1.71 -16.53
C GLN A 581 25.83 1.33 -15.56
N HIS A 582 24.70 2.05 -15.59
CA HIS A 582 23.53 1.74 -14.75
C HIS A 582 22.95 0.35 -15.02
N GLU A 583 22.98 -0.11 -16.27
CA GLU A 583 22.52 -1.45 -16.68
C GLU A 583 23.64 -2.53 -16.57
N ASN A 584 24.77 -2.23 -15.92
CA ASN A 584 25.94 -3.12 -15.76
C ASN A 584 26.56 -3.61 -17.09
N LYS A 585 26.56 -2.77 -18.12
CA LYS A 585 27.16 -3.01 -19.44
C LYS A 585 28.46 -2.23 -19.59
N ASN A 586 29.49 -2.61 -18.82
CA ASN A 586 30.71 -1.81 -18.64
C ASN A 586 31.54 -1.67 -19.93
N TYR A 587 31.52 -2.68 -20.82
CA TYR A 587 32.24 -2.60 -22.09
C TYR A 587 31.64 -1.52 -23.01
N GLU A 588 30.33 -1.55 -23.21
CA GLU A 588 29.62 -0.54 -24.00
C GLU A 588 29.68 0.85 -23.34
N ALA A 589 29.62 0.90 -22.01
CA ALA A 589 29.81 2.15 -21.27
C ALA A 589 31.18 2.77 -21.56
N PHE A 590 32.23 1.96 -21.59
CA PHE A 590 33.58 2.42 -21.92
C PHE A 590 33.70 2.93 -23.36
N GLU A 591 33.10 2.23 -24.33
CA GLU A 591 33.09 2.65 -25.73
C GLU A 591 32.37 3.99 -25.93
N TYR A 592 31.16 4.16 -25.37
CA TYR A 592 30.42 5.42 -25.45
C TYR A 592 31.11 6.55 -24.66
N CYS A 593 31.79 6.22 -23.56
CA CYS A 593 32.60 7.19 -22.82
C CYS A 593 33.74 7.72 -23.69
N LYS A 594 34.40 6.90 -24.52
CA LYS A 594 35.40 7.39 -25.48
C LYS A 594 34.81 8.38 -26.48
N TYR A 595 33.58 8.16 -26.92
CA TYR A 595 32.92 9.10 -27.84
C TYR A 595 32.68 10.47 -27.19
N SER A 596 32.35 10.50 -25.90
CA SER A 596 32.20 11.76 -25.16
C SER A 596 33.50 12.56 -24.98
N LEU A 597 34.65 11.87 -24.98
CA LEU A 597 35.99 12.45 -24.79
C LEU A 597 36.64 12.96 -26.09
N SER A 598 35.94 12.93 -27.22
CA SER A 598 36.46 13.37 -28.52
C SER A 598 36.60 14.91 -28.66
N ILE A 599 36.09 15.69 -27.70
CA ILE A 599 36.22 17.16 -27.69
C ILE A 599 37.51 17.57 -26.95
N PRO A 600 38.32 18.51 -27.49
CA PRO A 600 39.61 18.93 -26.91
C PRO A 600 39.57 19.46 -25.46
N ASN A 601 38.38 19.83 -24.95
CA ASN A 601 38.15 20.27 -23.57
C ASN A 601 37.08 19.36 -22.91
N GLY A 602 37.31 18.03 -22.93
CA GLY A 602 36.45 17.07 -22.26
C GLY A 602 36.17 17.49 -20.82
N LEU A 603 34.90 17.73 -20.48
CA LEU A 603 34.52 18.16 -19.15
C LEU A 603 35.03 17.15 -18.12
N LYS A 604 35.50 17.64 -16.96
CA LYS A 604 36.05 16.82 -15.87
C LYS A 604 35.15 15.61 -15.51
N MET A 605 33.83 15.76 -15.63
CA MET A 605 32.83 14.70 -15.41
C MET A 605 32.95 13.50 -16.37
N PHE A 606 33.44 13.68 -17.60
CA PHE A 606 33.63 12.59 -18.57
C PHE A 606 34.85 11.72 -18.19
N GLU A 607 35.92 12.35 -17.72
CA GLU A 607 37.11 11.64 -17.22
C GLU A 607 36.83 10.92 -15.90
N VAL A 608 36.03 11.53 -15.01
CA VAL A 608 35.56 10.85 -13.78
C VAL A 608 34.78 9.58 -14.12
N LEU A 609 33.83 9.66 -15.06
CA LEU A 609 33.06 8.48 -15.50
C LEU A 609 33.97 7.36 -16.04
N LYS A 610 34.99 7.70 -16.82
CA LYS A 610 35.97 6.72 -17.33
C LYS A 610 36.76 6.02 -16.21
N ILE A 611 37.12 6.75 -15.16
CA ILE A 611 37.78 6.18 -13.99
C ILE A 611 36.83 5.24 -13.24
N ASP A 612 35.57 5.65 -13.06
CA ASP A 612 34.57 4.86 -12.34
C ASP A 612 34.24 3.55 -13.07
N ILE A 613 34.04 3.60 -14.40
CA ILE A 613 33.80 2.41 -15.24
C ILE A 613 34.98 1.43 -15.18
N LYS A 614 36.23 1.92 -15.06
CA LYS A 614 37.41 1.05 -14.94
C LYS A 614 37.55 0.37 -13.58
N LYS A 615 36.91 0.90 -12.55
CA LYS A 615 36.94 0.35 -11.17
C LYS A 615 35.83 -0.66 -10.90
N SER A 616 34.73 -0.58 -11.66
CA SER A 616 33.57 -1.48 -11.62
C SER A 616 33.72 -2.66 -12.56
#